data_AF-Q8X1V2-F1
#
_entry.id   AF-Q8X1V2-F1
#
_cell.length_a   1.000
_cell.length_b   1.000
_cell.length_c   1.000
_cell.angle_alpha   90.00
_cell.angle_beta   90.00
_cell.angle_gamma   90.00
#
_symmetry.space_group_name_H-M   'P 1'
#
loop_
_entity.id
_entity.type
_entity.pdbx_description
1 polymer ?
#
loop_
_entity_poly.entity_id
_entity_poly.type
_entity_poly.pdbx_seq_one_letter_code
_entity_poly.pdbx_strand_id
1 'polypeptide(L)'
;FEYTTQLSVTSNQQLIRPHDDSPSTLPPVQMMFCLKQKNSKKINSHRWLFNAFGRILNPEICILLDAGTKPGSKSLLALWEAFYNDKDLGGSCGEIHAMLGKGWKNLKP
;
A
#
# COMPACT_ATOMS: atom_id res chain seq x y z
N PHE A 1 -10.71 23.22 -5.96
CA PHE A 1 -11.19 22.48 -4.78
C PHE A 1 -10.35 21.24 -4.65
N GLU A 2 -9.67 21.05 -3.53
CA GLU A 2 -8.92 19.83 -3.23
C GLU A 2 -9.90 18.81 -2.63
N TYR A 3 -10.16 17.71 -3.34
CA TYR A 3 -11.13 16.67 -2.95
C TYR A 3 -10.52 15.58 -2.06
N THR A 4 -9.30 15.80 -1.56
CA THR A 4 -8.57 14.82 -0.76
C THR A 4 -9.04 14.88 0.69
N THR A 5 -9.40 13.73 1.25
CA THR A 5 -9.64 13.57 2.68
C THR A 5 -8.44 14.03 3.48
N GLN A 6 -8.62 15.04 4.33
CA GLN A 6 -7.61 15.52 5.26
C GLN A 6 -7.63 14.72 6.58
N LEU A 7 -7.57 13.39 6.46
CA LEU A 7 -7.61 12.46 7.58
C LEU A 7 -6.42 11.51 7.51
N SER A 8 -5.87 11.19 8.68
CA SER A 8 -4.80 10.21 8.88
C SER A 8 -5.28 9.13 9.85
N VAL A 9 -4.64 7.96 9.83
CA VAL A 9 -4.99 6.83 10.71
C VAL A 9 -3.83 6.51 11.65
N THR A 10 -4.11 6.49 12.95
CA THR A 10 -3.13 6.15 13.98
C THR A 10 -2.90 4.64 14.09
N SER A 11 -1.84 4.23 14.79
CA SER A 11 -1.57 2.82 15.11
C SER A 11 -2.71 2.14 15.89
N ASN A 12 -3.49 2.92 16.65
CA ASN A 12 -4.68 2.47 17.39
C ASN A 12 -5.97 2.60 16.56
N GLN A 13 -5.85 2.72 15.23
CA GLN A 13 -6.96 2.76 14.27
C GLN A 13 -7.93 3.93 14.48
N GLN A 14 -7.43 5.05 15.01
CA GLN A 14 -8.22 6.27 15.16
C GLN A 14 -8.00 7.20 13.98
N LEU A 15 -9.09 7.82 13.51
CA LEU A 15 -9.03 8.89 12.52
C LEU A 15 -8.65 10.20 13.21
N ILE A 16 -7.59 10.83 12.74
CA ILE A 16 -7.15 12.14 13.21
C ILE A 16 -7.03 13.09 12.02
N ARG A 17 -7.12 14.39 12.29
CA ARG A 17 -6.72 15.40 11.31
C ARG A 17 -5.24 15.72 11.53
N PRO A 18 -4.45 15.91 10.46
CA PRO A 18 -3.14 16.53 10.61
C PRO A 18 -3.30 17.89 11.31
N HIS A 19 -2.51 18.16 12.35
CA HIS A 19 -2.70 19.33 13.22
C HIS A 19 -1.66 20.44 13.00
N ASP A 20 -0.44 20.11 12.56
CA ASP A 20 0.67 21.05 12.36
C ASP A 20 1.79 20.44 11.48
N ASP A 21 2.84 21.21 11.17
CA ASP A 21 4.04 20.75 10.44
C ASP A 21 5.06 20.02 11.35
N SER A 22 4.63 19.51 12.51
CA SER A 22 5.54 18.78 13.39
C SER A 22 5.99 17.44 12.77
N PRO A 23 7.21 16.95 13.09
CA PRO A 23 7.66 15.62 12.65
C PRO A 23 6.78 14.46 13.12
N SER A 24 5.94 14.69 14.14
CA SER A 24 4.96 13.73 14.64
C SER A 24 3.64 13.71 13.87
N THR A 25 3.41 14.68 12.98
CA THR A 25 2.19 14.74 12.19
C THR A 25 2.17 13.64 11.15
N LEU A 26 1.12 12.82 11.21
CA LEU A 26 0.89 11.80 10.20
C LEU A 26 0.37 12.45 8.91
N PRO A 27 1.02 12.22 7.76
CA PRO A 27 0.54 12.75 6.49
C PRO A 27 -0.88 12.22 6.19
N PRO A 28 -1.76 13.03 5.57
CA PRO A 28 -3.10 12.60 5.24
C PRO A 28 -3.08 11.44 4.26
N VAL A 29 -4.03 10.51 4.42
CA VAL A 29 -4.18 9.34 3.56
C VAL A 29 -5.59 9.31 2.99
N GLN A 30 -5.70 9.11 1.67
CA GLN A 30 -6.96 8.83 1.02
C GLN A 30 -7.21 7.32 0.99
N MET A 31 -8.35 6.90 1.57
CA MET A 31 -8.76 5.50 1.58
C MET A 31 -9.90 5.30 0.58
N MET A 32 -9.77 4.27 -0.26
CA MET A 32 -10.83 3.86 -1.17
C MET A 32 -11.11 2.38 -0.98
N PHE A 33 -12.38 2.02 -0.97
CA PHE A 33 -12.82 0.64 -0.93
C PHE A 33 -13.35 0.22 -2.30
N CYS A 34 -12.94 -0.96 -2.76
CA CYS A 34 -13.43 -1.54 -4.00
C CYS A 34 -13.76 -3.02 -3.78
N LEU A 35 -14.99 -3.41 -4.15
CA LEU A 35 -15.44 -4.79 -4.12
C LEU A 35 -15.75 -5.27 -5.54
N LYS A 36 -15.24 -6.45 -5.88
CA LYS A 36 -15.53 -7.14 -7.14
C LYS A 36 -16.61 -8.20 -6.91
N GLN A 37 -17.70 -8.13 -7.68
CA GLN A 37 -18.78 -9.12 -7.60
C GLN A 37 -18.34 -10.51 -8.08
N LYS A 38 -17.53 -10.58 -9.15
CA LYS A 38 -17.08 -11.85 -9.73
C LYS A 38 -15.56 -12.02 -9.60
N ASN A 39 -15.12 -13.20 -9.15
CA ASN A 39 -13.70 -13.51 -9.09
C ASN A 39 -13.14 -13.97 -10.44
N SER A 40 -12.42 -13.08 -11.12
CA SER A 40 -11.75 -13.36 -12.40
C SER A 40 -10.23 -13.55 -12.30
N LYS A 41 -9.68 -14.03 -11.18
CA LYS A 41 -8.23 -14.20 -10.89
C LYS A 41 -7.45 -12.89 -10.68
N LYS A 42 -6.20 -13.00 -10.19
CA LYS A 42 -5.32 -11.89 -9.77
C LYS A 42 -4.97 -10.93 -10.91
N ILE A 43 -4.56 -11.44 -12.08
CA ILE A 43 -4.16 -10.59 -13.22
C ILE A 43 -5.28 -9.66 -13.71
N ASN A 44 -6.52 -10.16 -13.75
CA ASN A 44 -7.67 -9.35 -14.15
C ASN A 44 -8.04 -8.32 -13.09
N SER A 45 -7.87 -8.64 -11.80
CA SER A 45 -8.05 -7.65 -10.73
C SER A 45 -7.09 -6.46 -10.90
N HIS A 46 -5.80 -6.71 -11.14
CA HIS A 46 -4.83 -5.63 -11.38
C HIS A 46 -5.15 -4.84 -12.65
N ARG A 47 -5.43 -5.53 -13.76
CA ARG A 47 -5.80 -4.87 -15.02
C ARG A 47 -7.00 -3.97 -14.82
N TRP A 48 -8.03 -4.42 -14.11
CA TRP A 48 -9.20 -3.60 -13.80
C TRP A 48 -8.84 -2.40 -12.92
N LEU A 49 -8.08 -2.62 -11.83
CA LEU A 49 -7.63 -1.55 -10.92
C LEU A 49 -6.89 -0.43 -11.67
N PHE A 50 -5.91 -0.78 -12.50
CA PHE A 50 -5.11 0.20 -13.24
C PHE A 50 -5.90 0.87 -14.39
N ASN A 51 -6.82 0.16 -15.03
CA ASN A 51 -7.66 0.76 -16.08
C ASN A 51 -8.77 1.67 -15.52
N ALA A 52 -9.21 1.44 -14.29
CA ALA A 52 -10.26 2.20 -13.63
C ALA A 52 -9.67 3.29 -12.71
N PHE A 53 -9.12 2.91 -11.56
CA PHE A 53 -8.55 3.84 -10.58
C PHE A 53 -7.27 4.50 -11.10
N GLY A 54 -6.36 3.72 -11.72
CA GLY A 54 -5.09 4.26 -12.22
C GLY A 54 -5.27 5.40 -13.23
N ARG A 55 -6.28 5.32 -14.09
CA ARG A 55 -6.61 6.41 -15.04
C ARG A 55 -7.10 7.69 -14.37
N ILE A 56 -7.79 7.58 -13.24
CA ILE A 56 -8.38 8.73 -12.55
C ILE A 56 -7.34 9.37 -11.62
N LEU A 57 -6.61 8.55 -10.89
CA LEU A 57 -5.64 9.01 -9.89
C LEU A 57 -4.29 9.41 -10.49
N ASN A 58 -3.95 8.88 -11.67
CA ASN A 58 -2.67 9.09 -12.33
C ASN A 58 -1.45 8.96 -11.37
N PRO A 59 -1.31 7.83 -10.66
CA PRO A 59 -0.28 7.69 -9.64
C PRO A 59 1.12 7.62 -10.27
N GLU A 60 2.11 8.29 -9.66
CA GLU A 60 3.51 8.17 -10.07
C GLU A 60 4.10 6.80 -9.74
N ILE A 61 3.80 6.26 -8.55
CA ILE A 61 4.30 4.97 -8.07
C ILE A 61 3.12 4.17 -7.51
N CYS A 62 3.09 2.86 -7.81
CA CYS A 62 2.11 1.93 -7.27
C CYS A 62 2.81 0.78 -6.54
N ILE A 63 2.55 0.64 -5.24
CA ILE A 63 3.04 -0.48 -4.43
C ILE A 63 1.89 -1.45 -4.17
N LEU A 64 2.04 -2.69 -4.61
CA LEU A 64 1.03 -3.75 -4.42
C LEU A 64 1.37 -4.60 -3.20
N LEU A 65 0.43 -4.70 -2.25
CA LEU A 65 0.54 -5.55 -1.07
C LEU A 65 -0.61 -6.56 -1.04
N ASP A 66 -0.29 -7.83 -0.80
CA ASP A 66 -1.30 -8.86 -0.60
C ASP A 66 -1.92 -8.75 0.80
N ALA A 67 -3.22 -9.07 0.91
CA ALA A 67 -3.91 -9.07 2.19
C ALA A 67 -3.29 -10.10 3.15
N GLY A 68 -2.98 -9.67 4.37
CA GLY A 68 -2.30 -10.51 5.37
C GLY A 68 -0.77 -10.40 5.34
N THR A 69 -0.18 -9.67 4.40
CA THR A 69 1.26 -9.36 4.43
C THR A 69 1.55 -8.25 5.42
N LYS A 70 2.48 -8.49 6.36
CA LYS A 70 3.00 -7.45 7.25
C LYS A 70 4.24 -6.80 6.60
N PRO A 71 4.18 -5.53 6.17
CA PRO A 71 5.35 -4.85 5.64
C PRO A 71 6.42 -4.70 6.74
N GLY A 72 7.69 -4.85 6.35
CA GLY A 72 8.82 -4.49 7.20
C GLY A 72 8.85 -2.97 7.44
N SER A 73 9.48 -2.52 8.53
CA SER A 73 9.44 -1.11 8.98
C SER A 73 9.84 -0.09 7.91
N LYS A 74 10.79 -0.43 7.03
CA LYS A 74 11.25 0.42 5.92
C LYS A 74 10.87 -0.08 4.53
N SER A 75 10.08 -1.17 4.44
CA SER A 75 9.84 -1.86 3.16
C SER A 75 9.15 -0.97 2.12
N LEU A 76 8.14 -0.21 2.52
CA LEU A 76 7.44 0.73 1.62
C LEU A 76 8.33 1.89 1.20
N LEU A 77 9.12 2.44 2.14
CA LEU A 77 10.06 3.51 1.86
C LEU A 77 11.14 3.06 0.87
N ALA A 78 11.74 1.88 1.09
CA ALA A 78 12.76 1.34 0.20
C ALA A 78 12.24 1.08 -1.22
N LEU A 79 10.99 0.62 -1.36
CA LEU A 79 10.35 0.46 -2.68
C LEU A 79 10.15 1.82 -3.36
N TRP A 80 9.69 2.83 -2.63
CA TRP A 80 9.52 4.19 -3.17
C TRP A 80 10.86 4.83 -3.55
N GLU A 81 11.88 4.71 -2.70
CA GLU A 81 13.23 5.25 -2.93
C GLU A 81 13.87 4.67 -4.20
N ALA A 82 13.58 3.40 -4.53
CA ALA A 82 14.07 2.80 -5.77
C ALA A 82 13.57 3.56 -7.02
N PHE A 83 12.28 3.89 -7.08
CA PHE A 83 11.70 4.68 -8.17
C PHE A 83 12.11 6.16 -8.13
N TYR A 84 12.28 6.71 -6.92
CA TYR A 84 12.72 8.09 -6.77
C TYR A 84 14.15 8.31 -7.29
N ASN A 85 15.05 7.35 -7.05
CA ASN A 85 16.46 7.47 -7.41
C ASN A 85 16.77 7.06 -8.87
N ASP A 86 15.89 6.30 -9.52
CA ASP A 86 16.06 5.88 -10.91
C ASP A 86 14.77 6.08 -11.72
N LYS A 87 14.77 7.13 -12.54
CA LYS A 87 13.65 7.50 -13.41
C LYS A 87 13.35 6.47 -14.51
N ASP A 88 14.29 5.60 -14.84
CA ASP A 88 14.16 4.58 -15.90
C ASP A 88 13.80 3.20 -15.31
N LEU A 89 13.59 3.11 -13.99
CA LEU A 89 13.22 1.88 -13.30
C LEU A 89 11.77 1.46 -13.61
N GLY A 90 11.61 0.30 -14.24
CA GLY A 90 10.29 -0.26 -14.58
C GLY A 90 9.61 -1.08 -13.46
N GLY A 91 10.32 -1.41 -12.38
CA GLY A 91 9.78 -2.23 -11.29
C GLY A 91 10.77 -2.50 -10.15
N SER A 92 10.24 -2.67 -8.94
CA SER A 92 10.99 -3.08 -7.74
C SER A 92 10.18 -4.10 -6.94
N CYS A 93 10.87 -5.02 -6.26
CA CYS A 93 10.24 -6.08 -5.46
C CYS A 93 11.00 -6.28 -4.15
N GLY A 94 10.25 -6.58 -3.07
CA GLY A 94 10.82 -6.98 -1.79
C GLY A 94 10.82 -8.50 -1.61
N GLU A 95 11.55 -8.97 -0.62
CA GLU A 95 11.49 -10.37 -0.20
C GLU A 95 10.24 -10.63 0.65
N ILE A 96 9.61 -11.80 0.44
CA ILE A 96 8.48 -12.27 1.26
C ILE A 96 8.93 -13.49 2.04
N HIS A 97 8.78 -13.43 3.36
CA HIS A 97 9.07 -14.53 4.26
C HIS A 97 7.82 -14.97 5.05
N ALA A 98 7.63 -16.27 5.20
CA ALA A 98 6.52 -16.83 5.96
C ALA A 98 6.79 -16.73 7.47
N MET A 99 5.85 -16.20 8.24
CA MET A 99 5.97 -16.16 9.70
C MET A 99 5.64 -17.54 10.31
N LEU A 100 6.60 -18.46 10.28
CA LEU A 100 6.43 -19.87 10.70
C LEU A 100 6.19 -20.05 12.22
N GLY A 101 6.54 -19.04 13.03
CA GLY A 101 6.43 -19.10 14.49
C GLY A 101 7.46 -20.04 15.14
N LYS A 102 7.49 -20.04 16.48
CA LYS A 102 8.41 -20.92 17.25
C LYS A 102 8.15 -22.39 16.91
N GLY A 103 9.21 -23.12 16.56
CA GLY A 103 9.13 -24.54 16.19
C GLY A 103 8.27 -24.82 14.96
N TRP A 104 8.12 -23.83 14.06
CA TRP A 104 7.36 -23.96 12.80
C TRP A 104 5.87 -24.27 13.01
N LYS A 105 5.32 -23.88 14.16
CA LYS A 105 3.91 -24.12 14.53
C LYS A 105 2.88 -23.58 13.53
N ASN A 106 3.23 -22.61 12.70
CA ASN A 106 2.34 -22.03 11.69
C ASN A 106 2.54 -22.65 10.30
N LEU A 107 3.48 -23.59 10.13
CA LEU A 107 3.64 -24.31 8.88
C LEU A 107 2.46 -25.27 8.71
N LYS A 108 1.66 -25.05 7.67
CA LYS A 108 0.62 -26.00 7.27
C LYS A 108 1.29 -27.13 6.46
N PRO A 109 0.93 -28.40 6.70
CA PRO A 109 1.43 -29.53 5.92
C PRO A 109 1.01 -29.44 4.45
#